data_AF-A0A962AVP5-F1
#
_entry.id   AF-A0A962AVP5-F1
#
_cell.length_a   1.000
_cell.length_b   1.000
_cell.length_c   1.000
_cell.angle_alpha   90.00
_cell.angle_beta   90.00
_cell.angle_gamma   90.00
#
_symmetry.space_group_name_H-M   'P 1'
#
loop_
_entity.id
_entity.type
_entity.pdbx_description
1 polymer ?
#
loop_
_entity_poly.entity_id
_entity_poly.type
_entity_poly.pdbx_seq_one_letter_code
_entity_poly.pdbx_strand_id
1 'polypeptide(L)'
;MAANIDPRAGQIADPHHLIDVSRLVTAYFAAKPDPAEPSQRVAFGTSGHRGSAFDTAFNENHILATSQAICDYRRAKGIDGP
;
A
#
# COMPACT_ATOMS: atom_id res chain seq x y z
N MET A 1 -20.99 -15.36 -19.62
CA MET A 1 -19.51 -15.40 -19.54
C MET A 1 -19.16 -16.48 -18.53
N ALA A 2 -18.57 -17.60 -18.97
CA ALA A 2 -17.90 -18.48 -18.01
C ALA A 2 -16.68 -17.72 -17.51
N ALA A 3 -16.57 -17.52 -16.20
CA ALA A 3 -15.38 -16.92 -15.62
C ALA A 3 -14.18 -17.77 -16.03
N ASN A 4 -13.10 -17.14 -16.50
CA ASN A 4 -11.83 -17.81 -16.71
C ASN A 4 -11.21 -18.05 -15.33
N ILE A 5 -11.67 -19.10 -14.66
CA ILE A 5 -11.33 -19.44 -13.28
C ILE A 5 -10.02 -20.23 -13.31
N ASP A 6 -9.05 -19.81 -12.48
CA ASP A 6 -7.78 -20.54 -12.32
C ASP A 6 -8.08 -22.01 -11.95
N PRO A 7 -7.43 -23.00 -12.58
CA PRO A 7 -7.68 -24.42 -12.32
C PRO A 7 -7.44 -24.84 -10.86
N ARG A 8 -6.74 -24.01 -10.07
CA ARG A 8 -6.45 -24.24 -8.65
C ARG A 8 -7.35 -23.45 -7.71
N ALA A 9 -8.39 -22.79 -8.21
CA ALA A 9 -9.35 -22.09 -7.37
C ALA A 9 -9.93 -23.03 -6.29
N GLY A 10 -9.86 -22.61 -5.03
CA GLY A 10 -10.30 -23.40 -3.88
C GLY A 10 -9.30 -24.44 -3.36
N GLN A 11 -8.11 -24.56 -3.95
CA GLN A 11 -7.04 -25.44 -3.47
C GLN A 11 -6.11 -24.72 -2.50
N ILE A 12 -5.35 -25.49 -1.71
CA ILE A 12 -4.30 -24.94 -0.83
C ILE A 12 -3.21 -24.30 -1.70
N ALA A 13 -2.75 -23.11 -1.29
CA ALA A 13 -1.65 -22.44 -1.97
C ALA A 13 -0.36 -23.26 -1.85
N ASP A 14 0.26 -23.52 -3.00
CA ASP A 14 1.59 -24.12 -3.03
C ASP A 14 2.63 -23.15 -2.38
N PRO A 15 3.55 -23.65 -1.54
CA PRO A 15 4.63 -22.85 -0.95
C PRO A 15 5.36 -21.90 -1.90
N HIS A 16 5.53 -22.24 -3.19
CA HIS A 16 6.22 -21.36 -4.14
C HIS A 16 5.42 -20.09 -4.51
N HIS A 17 4.13 -20.01 -4.21
CA HIS A 17 3.33 -18.79 -4.39
C HIS A 17 3.41 -17.84 -3.19
N LEU A 18 3.95 -18.30 -2.07
CA LEU A 18 4.01 -17.49 -0.86
C LEU A 18 5.08 -16.41 -1.01
N ILE A 19 4.77 -15.21 -0.52
CA ILE A 19 5.73 -14.11 -0.51
C ILE A 19 6.82 -14.34 0.53
N ASP A 20 8.00 -13.76 0.29
CA ASP A 20 8.99 -13.55 1.34
C ASP A 20 8.60 -12.30 2.15
N VAL A 21 8.07 -12.53 3.35
CA VAL A 21 7.60 -11.46 4.24
C VAL A 21 8.76 -10.58 4.71
N SER A 22 9.91 -11.15 5.03
CA SER A 22 11.08 -10.40 5.47
C SER A 22 11.54 -9.44 4.39
N ARG A 23 11.61 -9.92 3.15
CA ARG A 23 11.95 -9.08 1.98
C ARG A 23 10.91 -7.98 1.75
N LEU A 24 9.61 -8.27 1.92
CA LEU A 24 8.56 -7.27 1.80
C LEU A 24 8.71 -6.14 2.83
N VAL A 25 8.96 -6.50 4.09
CA VAL A 25 9.19 -5.53 5.17
C VAL A 25 10.46 -4.73 4.91
N THR A 26 11.54 -5.35 4.44
CA THR A 26 12.75 -4.62 4.02
C THR A 26 12.45 -3.62 2.91
N ALA A 27 11.69 -4.02 1.88
CA ALA A 27 11.31 -3.12 0.77
C ALA A 27 10.51 -1.90 1.28
N TYR A 28 9.63 -2.08 2.27
CA TYR A 28 8.83 -0.99 2.84
C TYR A 28 9.71 0.14 3.41
N PHE A 29 10.81 -0.20 4.09
CA PHE A 29 11.71 0.79 4.70
C PHE A 29 12.79 1.29 3.73
N ALA A 30 13.37 0.37 2.93
CA ALA A 30 14.53 0.66 2.10
C ALA A 30 14.18 1.42 0.81
N ALA A 31 13.05 1.10 0.18
CA ALA A 31 12.63 1.78 -1.05
C ALA A 31 11.92 3.09 -0.73
N LYS A 32 12.22 4.14 -1.51
CA LYS A 32 11.67 5.47 -1.36
C LYS A 32 10.95 5.87 -2.66
N PRO A 33 9.66 6.27 -2.60
CA PRO A 33 8.92 6.62 -3.79
C PRO A 33 9.49 7.88 -4.46
N ASP A 34 9.56 7.84 -5.78
CA ASP A 34 9.83 9.00 -6.62
C ASP A 34 8.53 9.76 -6.92
N PRO A 35 8.35 11.01 -6.45
CA PRO A 35 7.16 11.78 -6.75
C PRO A 35 7.02 12.14 -8.23
N ALA A 36 8.08 12.06 -9.04
CA ALA A 36 7.99 12.24 -10.48
C ALA A 36 7.19 11.09 -11.12
N GLU A 37 7.30 9.87 -10.60
CA GLU A 37 6.65 8.65 -11.11
C GLU A 37 5.20 8.52 -10.60
N PRO A 38 4.17 8.68 -11.46
CA PRO A 38 2.78 8.68 -11.01
C PRO A 38 2.32 7.40 -10.29
N SER A 39 2.89 6.25 -10.65
CA SER A 39 2.58 4.95 -10.03
C SER A 39 3.07 4.83 -8.59
N GLN A 40 4.03 5.66 -8.17
CA GLN A 40 4.62 5.66 -6.83
C GLN A 40 4.03 6.77 -5.94
N ARG A 41 3.04 7.51 -6.42
CA ARG A 41 2.41 8.58 -5.64
C ARG A 41 1.33 8.03 -4.71
N VAL A 42 1.05 8.77 -3.64
CA VAL A 42 -0.15 8.54 -2.84
C VAL A 42 -1.40 8.78 -3.69
N ALA A 43 -2.25 7.77 -3.76
CA ALA A 43 -3.60 7.83 -4.34
C ALA A 43 -4.61 7.48 -3.25
N PHE A 44 -5.19 8.50 -2.59
CA PHE A 44 -6.06 8.32 -1.43
C PHE A 44 -7.54 8.46 -1.82
N GLY A 45 -8.20 7.33 -2.11
CA GLY A 45 -9.59 7.27 -2.56
C GLY A 45 -10.60 6.95 -1.45
N THR A 46 -11.79 6.46 -1.83
CA THR A 46 -12.85 6.06 -0.87
C THR A 46 -12.40 4.97 0.11
N SER A 47 -11.47 4.12 -0.30
CA SER A 47 -10.86 3.07 0.53
C SER A 47 -9.44 3.40 1.00
N GLY A 48 -9.08 4.68 1.03
CA GLY A 48 -7.73 5.15 1.34
C GLY A 48 -6.74 4.89 0.21
N HIS A 49 -5.45 4.81 0.58
CA HIS A 49 -4.36 4.49 -0.33
C HIS A 49 -3.93 3.02 -0.18
N ARG A 50 -3.63 2.37 -1.31
CA ARG A 50 -3.22 0.98 -1.39
C ARG A 50 -2.08 0.84 -2.40
N GLY A 51 -1.23 -0.16 -2.17
CA GLY A 51 -0.12 -0.53 -3.04
C GLY A 51 0.71 -1.64 -2.42
N SER A 52 1.84 -1.96 -3.03
CA SER A 52 2.83 -2.89 -2.50
C SER A 52 4.17 -2.20 -2.34
N ALA A 53 4.91 -2.56 -1.29
CA ALA A 53 6.27 -2.08 -1.09
C ALA A 53 7.22 -2.55 -2.21
N PHE A 54 6.94 -3.69 -2.85
CA PHE A 54 7.72 -4.19 -3.99
C PHE A 54 7.57 -3.32 -5.24
N ASP A 55 6.44 -2.64 -5.39
CA ASP A 55 6.18 -1.73 -6.51
C ASP A 55 6.56 -0.28 -6.18
N THR A 56 7.17 -0.05 -5.01
CA THR A 56 7.44 1.29 -4.45
C THR A 56 6.17 2.15 -4.37
N ALA A 57 5.01 1.52 -4.14
CA ALA A 57 3.70 2.17 -4.09
C ALA A 57 3.03 2.06 -2.70
N PHE A 58 3.73 1.50 -1.71
CA PHE A 58 3.30 1.43 -0.31
C PHE A 58 4.49 1.22 0.61
N ASN A 59 5.17 2.32 0.94
CA ASN A 59 6.44 2.37 1.65
C ASN A 59 6.37 3.43 2.75
N GLU A 60 7.36 3.48 3.64
CA GLU A 60 7.39 4.37 4.82
C GLU A 60 6.96 5.81 4.51
N ASN A 61 7.51 6.41 3.44
CA ASN A 61 7.20 7.79 3.07
C ASN A 61 5.71 8.01 2.74
N HIS A 62 5.02 7.01 2.18
CA HIS A 62 3.58 7.10 1.90
C HIS A 62 2.78 7.21 3.19
N ILE A 63 3.13 6.40 4.19
CA ILE A 63 2.43 6.35 5.47
C ILE A 63 2.70 7.62 6.28
N LEU A 64 3.95 8.08 6.31
CA LEU A 64 4.33 9.34 6.96
C LEU A 64 3.58 10.52 6.33
N ALA A 65 3.61 10.64 5.00
CA ALA A 65 2.93 11.73 4.29
C ALA A 65 1.41 11.70 4.49
N THR A 66 0.80 10.52 4.41
CA THR A 66 -0.65 10.36 4.60
C THR A 66 -1.07 10.67 6.03
N SER A 67 -0.32 10.17 7.02
CA SER A 67 -0.59 10.44 8.44
C SER A 67 -0.48 11.93 8.74
N GLN A 68 0.57 12.58 8.25
CA GLN A 68 0.76 14.02 8.43
C GLN A 68 -0.37 14.82 7.77
N ALA A 69 -0.75 14.48 6.53
CA ALA A 69 -1.86 15.13 5.83
C ALA A 69 -3.19 15.02 6.61
N ILE A 70 -3.47 13.86 7.23
CA ILE A 70 -4.66 13.68 8.07
C ILE A 70 -4.58 14.55 9.33
N CYS A 71 -3.43 14.56 10.02
CA CYS A 71 -3.21 15.41 11.20
C CYS A 71 -3.44 16.89 10.87
N ASP A 72 -2.88 17.37 9.77
CA ASP A 72 -3.01 18.76 9.34
C ASP A 72 -4.45 19.09 8.95
N TYR A 73 -5.15 18.19 8.25
CA TYR A 73 -6.55 18.35 7.94
C TYR A 73 -7.41 18.44 9.21
N ARG A 74 -7.24 17.52 10.17
CA ARG A 74 -7.97 17.52 11.44
C ARG A 74 -7.74 18.81 12.22
N ARG A 75 -6.48 19.27 12.31
CA ARG A 75 -6.11 20.55 12.93
C ARG A 75 -6.82 21.73 12.27
N ALA A 76 -6.79 21.81 10.94
CA ALA A 76 -7.44 22.88 10.18
C ALA A 76 -8.97 22.87 10.34
N LYS A 77 -9.56 21.73 10.72
CA LYS A 77 -10.98 21.57 11.02
C LYS A 77 -11.33 21.68 12.50
N GLY A 78 -10.35 21.92 13.38
CA GLY A 78 -10.57 21.97 14.83
C GLY A 78 -11.03 20.64 15.43
N ILE A 79 -10.64 19.51 14.83
CA ILE A 79 -10.95 18.17 15.32
C ILE A 79 -9.80 17.72 16.23
N ASP A 80 -10.03 17.67 17.54
CA ASP A 80 -9.00 17.52 18.58
C ASP A 80 -9.14 16.25 19.46
N GLY A 81 -10.20 15.47 19.29
CA GLY A 81 -10.37 14.18 19.98
C GLY A 81 -9.40 13.07 19.50
N PRO A 82 -9.39 11.91 20.18
CA PRO A 82 -8.74 10.70 19.65
C PRO A 82 -9.39 10.22 18.34
#